data_AF-A0A2U2X5Y2-F1
#
_entry.id   AF-A0A2U2X5Y2-F1
#
_cell.length_a   1.000
_cell.length_b   1.000
_cell.length_c   1.000
_cell.angle_alpha   90.00
_cell.angle_beta   90.00
_cell.angle_gamma   90.00
#
_symmetry.space_group_name_H-M   'P 1'
#
loop_
_entity.id
_entity.type
_entity.pdbx_description
1 polymer ?
#
loop_
_entity_poly.entity_id
_entity_poly.type
_entity_poly.pdbx_seq_one_letter_code
_entity_poly.pdbx_strand_id
1 'polypeptide(L)' 'MSVIYILLTISIVVAIGFFAAFIVAVKRGQFDDSYTPSVRMLFEDELIKDKPEKTILTKEE' A
#
# COMPACT_ATOMS: atom_id res chain seq x y z
N MET A 1 -19.60 16.98 -38.89
CA MET A 1 -19.36 17.92 -37.78
C MET A 1 -20.04 17.53 -36.46
N SER A 2 -20.80 16.42 -36.38
CA SER A 2 -21.41 15.95 -35.12
C SER A 2 -20.52 14.98 -34.32
N VAL A 3 -19.63 14.26 -35.01
CA VAL A 3 -18.74 13.24 -34.42
C VAL A 3 -17.84 13.82 -33.32
N ILE A 4 -17.47 15.10 -33.44
CA ILE A 4 -16.64 15.79 -32.43
C ILE A 4 -17.33 15.85 -31.06
N TYR A 5 -18.66 15.99 -31.00
CA TYR A 5 -19.39 16.05 -29.75
C TYR A 5 -19.38 14.69 -29.03
N ILE A 6 -19.54 13.59 -29.79
CA ILE A 6 -19.46 12.23 -29.25
C ILE A 6 -18.06 11.95 -28.69
N LEU A 7 -17.01 12.28 -29.46
CA LEU A 7 -15.62 12.07 -29.04
C LEU A 7 -15.28 12.90 -27.81
N LEU A 8 -15.74 14.15 -27.74
CA LEU A 8 -15.54 15.04 -26.60
C LEU A 8 -16.19 14.48 -25.33
N THR A 9 -17.45 14.02 -25.42
CA THR A 9 -18.16 13.46 -24.27
C THR A 9 -17.47 12.18 -23.76
N ILE A 10 -17.11 11.26 -24.65
CA ILE A 10 -16.43 10.02 -24.25
C ILE A 10 -15.08 10.31 -23.59
N SER A 11 -14.31 11.25 -24.15
CA SER A 11 -13.00 11.66 -23.59
C SER A 11 -13.15 12.19 -22.16
N ILE A 12 -14.12 13.09 -21.92
CA ILE A 12 -14.37 13.66 -20.59
C ILE A 12 -14.82 12.59 -19.60
N VAL A 13 -15.71 11.68 -20.00
CA VAL A 13 -16.18 10.59 -19.13
C VAL A 13 -15.02 9.68 -18.70
N VAL A 14 -14.17 9.30 -19.65
CA VAL A 14 -12.98 8.48 -19.36
C VAL A 14 -12.02 9.23 -18.43
N ALA A 15 -11.75 10.51 -18.71
CA ALA A 15 -10.86 11.33 -17.87
C ALA A 15 -11.36 11.45 -16.42
N ILE A 16 -12.66 11.71 -16.22
CA ILE A 16 -13.27 11.78 -14.88
C ILE A 16 -13.22 10.42 -14.19
N GLY A 17 -13.47 9.32 -14.92
CA GLY A 17 -13.39 7.96 -14.36
C GLY A 17 -11.99 7.63 -13.84
N PHE A 18 -10.95 7.89 -14.63
CA PHE A 18 -9.57 7.69 -14.20
C PHE A 18 -9.18 8.62 -13.06
N PHE A 19 -9.63 9.87 -13.07
CA PHE A 19 -9.34 10.82 -12.01
C PHE A 19 -9.99 10.43 -10.66
N ALA A 20 -11.25 9.95 -10.69
CA ALA A 20 -11.92 9.46 -9.50
C ALA A 20 -11.22 8.20 -8.94
N ALA A 21 -10.85 7.26 -9.80
CA ALA A 21 -10.09 6.07 -9.41
C ALA A 21 -8.73 6.43 -8.79
N PHE A 22 -8.03 7.42 -9.36
CA PHE A 22 -6.79 7.95 -8.83
C PHE A 22 -6.97 8.51 -7.41
N ILE A 23 -7.99 9.35 -7.18
CA ILE A 23 -8.28 9.89 -5.83
C ILE A 23 -8.58 8.76 -4.84
N VAL A 24 -9.37 7.76 -5.23
CA VAL A 24 -9.68 6.61 -4.37
C VAL A 24 -8.43 5.81 -4.01
N ALA A 25 -7.52 5.59 -4.96
CA ALA A 25 -6.26 4.88 -4.72
C ALA A 25 -5.35 5.65 -3.75
N VAL A 26 -5.22 6.98 -3.92
CA VAL A 26 -4.45 7.84 -3.01
C VAL A 26 -5.07 7.84 -1.61
N LYS A 27 -6.40 7.98 -1.51
CA LYS A 27 -7.11 7.94 -0.22
C LYS A 27 -7.08 6.59 0.47
N ARG A 28 -6.96 5.49 -0.27
CA ARG A 28 -6.82 4.13 0.27
C ARG A 28 -5.47 3.88 0.95
N GLY A 29 -4.58 4.88 1.02
CA GLY A 29 -3.36 4.77 1.80
C GLY A 29 -2.37 3.75 1.21
N GLN A 30 -2.44 3.47 -0.10
CA GLN A 30 -1.44 2.60 -0.77
C GLN A 30 -0.01 3.15 -0.62
N PHE A 31 0.15 4.43 -0.28
CA PHE A 31 1.42 5.11 -0.01
C PHE A 31 1.81 5.15 1.48
N ASP A 32 0.98 4.60 2.37
CA ASP A 32 1.21 4.60 3.82
C ASP A 32 2.21 3.52 4.27
N ASP A 33 2.58 2.60 3.37
CA ASP A 33 3.70 1.67 3.55
C ASP A 33 5.05 2.38 3.28
N SER A 34 5.24 3.55 3.89
CA SER A 34 6.49 4.32 3.85
C SER A 34 7.50 3.83 4.89
N TYR A 35 7.12 2.88 5.76
CA TYR A 35 8.01 2.19 6.68
C TYR A 35 8.20 0.74 6.25
N THR A 36 9.18 0.55 5.37
CA THR A 36 9.61 -0.75 4.88
C THR A 36 9.80 -1.73 6.05
N PRO A 37 9.19 -2.94 6.01
CA PRO A 37 9.32 -3.94 7.07
C PRO A 37 10.78 -4.35 7.35
N SER A 38 11.65 -4.21 6.35
CA SER A 38 13.09 -4.44 6.45
C SER A 38 13.80 -3.48 7.41
N VAL A 39 13.32 -2.23 7.55
CA VAL A 39 13.89 -1.23 8.48
C VAL A 39 13.47 -1.55 9.91
N ARG A 40 12.20 -1.93 10.11
CA ARG A 40 11.70 -2.36 11.41
C ARG A 40 12.47 -3.57 11.95
N MET A 41 12.72 -4.56 11.09
CA MET A 41 13.46 -5.76 11.47
C MET A 41 14.94 -5.48 11.82
N LEU A 42 15.61 -4.57 11.10
CA LEU A 42 17.01 -4.22 11.34
C LEU A 42 17.25 -3.37 12.60
N PHE A 43 16.27 -2.59 13.04
CA PHE A 43 16.40 -1.69 14.21
C PHE A 43 15.70 -2.21 15.48
N GLU A 44 14.80 -3.21 15.37
CA GLU A 44 14.23 -3.90 16.55
C GLU A 44 15.19 -4.96 17.12
N ASP A 45 16.08 -5.52 16.31
CA ASP A 45 17.09 -6.51 16.76
C ASP A 45 18.24 -5.89 17.57
N GLU A 46 18.53 -4.60 17.41
CA GLU A 46 19.65 -3.93 18.10
C GLU A 46 19.29 -3.39 19.51
N LEU A 47 17.99 -3.29 19.82
CA LEU A 47 17.48 -2.78 21.11
C LEU A 47 17.05 -3.86 22.11
N ILE A 48 17.29 -5.15 21.81
CA ILE A 48 17.09 -6.24 22.78
C ILE A 48 18.41 -6.49 23.52
N LYS A 49 18.82 -5.53 24.35
CA LYS A 49 19.63 -5.87 25.54
C LYS A 49 18.66 -6.23 26.64
N ASP A 50 18.81 -7.45 27.17
CA ASP A 50 18.15 -7.98 28.37
C ASP A 50 16.74 -8.57 28.19
N LYS A 51 16.65 -9.73 27.53
CA LYS A 51 15.71 -10.75 28.01
C LYS A 51 16.30 -12.17 27.87
N PRO A 52 16.46 -12.91 28.97
CA PRO A 52 16.93 -14.28 28.91
C PRO A 52 15.84 -15.17 28.29
N GLU A 53 16.23 -15.88 27.24
CA GLU A 53 16.03 -17.31 27.03
C GLU A 53 14.61 -17.88 27.28
N LYS A 54 13.92 -18.24 26.20
CA LYS A 54 13.09 -19.47 26.17
C LYS A 54 13.22 -20.16 24.82
N THR A 55 14.27 -20.95 24.70
CA THR A 55 14.29 -22.18 23.89
C THR A 55 13.24 -23.13 24.46
N ILE A 56 12.12 -23.35 23.78
CA ILE A 56 11.38 -24.62 23.87
C ILE A 56 10.79 -24.92 22.47
N LEU A 57 11.64 -25.45 21.59
CA LEU A 57 11.21 -26.41 20.58
C LEU A 57 11.16 -27.77 21.29
N THR A 58 9.98 -28.24 21.66
CA THR A 58 9.57 -29.65 21.80
C THR A 58 8.19 -29.66 22.45
N LYS A 59 7.14 -29.98 21.69
CA LYS A 59 6.15 -31.00 22.07
C LYS A 59 5.62 -31.61 20.78
N GLU A 60 5.94 -32.88 20.63
CA GLU A 60 5.23 -33.84 19.79
C GLU A 60 3.74 -33.82 20.14
N GLU A 61 2.88 -33.81 19.12
CA GLU A 61 1.70 -34.67 18.95
C GLU A 61 1.45 -34.88 17.46
#